data_AF-A0AAN5CW84-F1
#
_entry.id   AF-A0AAN5CW84-F1
#
_cell.length_a   1.000
_cell.length_b   1.000
_cell.length_c   1.000
_cell.angle_alpha   90.00
_cell.angle_beta   90.00
_cell.angle_gamma   90.00
#
_symmetry.space_group_name_H-M   'P 1'
#
loop_
_entity.id
_entity.type
_entity.pdbx_description
1 polymer ?
#
loop_
_entity_poly.entity_id
_entity_poly.type
_entity_poly.pdbx_seq_one_letter_code
_entity_poly.pdbx_strand_id
1 'polypeptide(L)'
;LHLLSSIMLSQTKPDPEIIAKYNAGKAKLKSNPGLLDDVIGKLSTPAQGPAKQFRDLLLVEDAELDKFMSGGNAIKEKCSAGVKKELEGFKFDFAEVLGLW
;
A
#
# COMPACT_ATOMS: atom_id res chain seq x y z
N LEU A 1 22.96 37.22 -0.57
CA LEU A 1 22.83 35.95 -1.32
C LEU A 1 21.86 35.05 -0.56
N HIS A 2 20.59 35.12 -0.92
CA HIS A 2 19.58 34.11 -0.60
C HIS A 2 19.71 32.98 -1.63
N LEU A 3 19.26 31.77 -1.27
CA LEU A 3 19.12 30.56 -2.10
C LEU A 3 20.32 29.61 -2.12
N LEU A 4 20.54 28.91 -1.01
CA LEU A 4 20.87 27.46 -1.06
C LEU A 4 20.23 26.72 0.14
N SER A 5 19.10 27.22 0.63
CA SER A 5 18.18 26.44 1.46
C SER A 5 17.26 25.63 0.54
N SER A 6 17.30 24.30 0.66
CA SER A 6 16.24 23.34 0.29
C SER A 6 16.42 22.34 -0.88
N ILE A 7 17.63 21.90 -1.24
CA ILE A 7 17.77 20.78 -2.23
C ILE A 7 18.71 19.66 -1.75
N MET A 8 18.51 19.14 -0.54
CA MET A 8 19.05 17.83 -0.13
C MET A 8 18.16 17.18 0.94
N LEU A 9 16.83 17.24 0.80
CA LEU A 9 15.97 16.28 1.52
C LEU A 9 15.91 14.98 0.72
N SER A 10 16.98 14.19 0.92
CA SER A 10 16.97 12.72 1.00
C SER A 10 16.02 11.98 0.05
N GLN A 11 16.55 11.56 -1.11
CA GLN A 11 16.09 10.32 -1.75
C GLN A 11 16.61 9.14 -0.93
N THR A 12 16.10 8.94 0.28
CA THR A 12 16.31 7.70 1.02
C THR A 12 15.59 6.62 0.22
N LYS A 13 16.34 5.88 -0.59
CA LYS A 13 15.87 4.62 -1.17
C LYS A 13 15.26 3.79 -0.04
N PRO A 14 14.11 3.13 -0.27
CA PRO A 14 13.50 2.29 0.74
C PRO A 14 14.52 1.29 1.28
N ASP A 15 14.47 1.03 2.59
CA ASP A 15 15.36 0.07 3.23
C ASP A 15 15.30 -1.29 2.49
N PRO A 16 16.44 -1.94 2.19
CA PRO A 16 16.45 -3.26 1.57
C PRO A 16 15.57 -4.29 2.28
N GLU A 17 15.44 -4.23 3.61
CA GLU A 17 14.56 -5.09 4.39
C GLU A 17 13.09 -4.83 4.04
N ILE A 18 12.69 -3.56 3.91
CA ILE A 18 11.32 -3.18 3.52
C ILE A 18 11.03 -3.67 2.09
N ILE A 19 11.99 -3.53 1.18
CA ILE A 19 11.86 -4.02 -0.20
C ILE A 19 11.72 -5.56 -0.21
N ALA A 20 12.51 -6.27 0.60
CA ALA A 20 12.44 -7.73 0.70
C ALA A 20 11.07 -8.18 1.24
N LYS A 21 10.58 -7.55 2.31
CA LYS A 21 9.25 -7.81 2.87
C LYS A 21 8.14 -7.52 1.85
N TYR A 22 8.21 -6.38 1.17
CA TYR A 22 7.28 -6.02 0.09
C TYR A 22 7.23 -7.08 -1.02
N ASN A 23 8.39 -7.52 -1.52
CA ASN A 23 8.47 -8.54 -2.56
C ASN A 23 7.95 -9.91 -2.07
N ALA A 24 8.23 -10.28 -0.82
CA ALA A 24 7.69 -11.50 -0.21
C ALA A 24 6.16 -11.46 -0.10
N GLY A 25 5.60 -10.33 0.36
CA GLY A 25 4.16 -10.11 0.42
C GLY A 25 3.50 -10.17 -0.97
N LYS A 26 4.11 -9.57 -2.00
CA LYS A 26 3.66 -9.71 -3.40
C LYS A 26 3.63 -11.17 -3.83
N ALA A 27 4.69 -11.93 -3.58
CA ALA A 27 4.78 -13.33 -3.98
C ALA A 27 3.71 -14.19 -3.27
N LYS A 28 3.47 -13.92 -1.99
CA LYS A 28 2.42 -14.57 -1.18
C LYS A 28 1.03 -14.29 -1.75
N LEU A 29 0.73 -13.04 -2.07
CA LEU A 29 -0.55 -12.65 -2.66
C LEU A 29 -0.73 -13.19 -4.08
N LYS A 30 0.32 -13.23 -4.90
CA LYS A 30 0.27 -13.86 -6.23
C LYS A 30 -0.04 -15.36 -6.15
N SER A 31 0.49 -16.04 -5.14
CA SER A 31 0.25 -17.47 -4.92
C SER A 31 -1.14 -17.77 -4.36
N ASN A 32 -1.77 -16.79 -3.71
CA ASN A 32 -3.15 -16.87 -3.22
C ASN A 32 -3.86 -15.51 -3.34
N PRO A 33 -4.47 -15.19 -4.50
CA PRO A 33 -5.08 -13.87 -4.72
C PRO A 33 -6.24 -13.53 -3.78
N GLY A 34 -6.91 -14.54 -3.21
CA GLY A 34 -8.00 -14.38 -2.25
C GLY A 34 -7.54 -14.18 -0.80
N LEU A 35 -6.23 -14.14 -0.54
CA LEU A 35 -5.66 -14.08 0.80
C LEU A 35 -6.17 -12.90 1.65
N LEU A 36 -6.58 -11.81 1.02
CA LEU A 36 -7.07 -10.60 1.69
C LEU A 36 -8.61 -10.50 1.72
N ASP A 37 -9.34 -11.45 1.15
CA ASP A 37 -10.80 -11.32 0.96
C ASP A 37 -11.55 -11.24 2.30
N ASP A 38 -11.14 -12.02 3.30
CA ASP A 38 -11.76 -12.00 4.63
C ASP A 38 -11.55 -10.67 5.35
N VAL A 39 -10.34 -10.10 5.29
CA VAL A 39 -10.04 -8.82 5.94
C VAL A 39 -10.66 -7.64 5.19
N ILE A 40 -10.73 -7.70 3.85
CA ILE A 40 -11.46 -6.73 3.04
C ILE A 40 -12.96 -6.81 3.36
N GLY A 41 -13.52 -8.01 3.52
CA GLY A 41 -14.94 -8.22 3.83
C GLY A 41 -15.40 -7.62 5.16
N LYS A 42 -14.47 -7.37 6.10
CA LYS A 42 -14.74 -6.70 7.38
C LYS A 42 -14.91 -5.17 7.25
N LEU A 43 -14.48 -4.59 6.13
CA LEU A 43 -14.61 -3.16 5.88
C LEU A 43 -16.05 -2.80 5.49
N SER A 44 -16.38 -1.52 5.70
CA SER A 44 -17.61 -0.93 5.19
C SER A 44 -17.69 -1.07 3.66
N THR A 45 -18.90 -1.22 3.12
CA THR A 45 -19.12 -1.36 1.67
C THR A 45 -18.39 -0.30 0.83
N PRO A 46 -18.37 1.00 1.22
CA PRO A 46 -17.62 2.02 0.49
C PRO A 46 -16.09 1.84 0.52
N ALA A 47 -15.52 1.20 1.55
CA ALA A 47 -14.09 0.97 1.70
C ALA A 47 -13.61 -0.33 1.03
N GLN A 48 -14.49 -1.30 0.82
CA GLN A 48 -14.14 -2.57 0.17
C GLN A 48 -13.60 -2.40 -1.25
N GLY A 49 -14.18 -1.48 -2.04
CA GLY A 49 -13.72 -1.18 -3.40
C GLY A 49 -12.27 -0.68 -3.42
N PRO A 50 -11.97 0.43 -2.73
CA PRO A 50 -10.60 0.93 -2.56
C PRO A 50 -9.62 -0.12 -2.01
N ALA A 51 -10.02 -0.93 -1.02
CA ALA A 51 -9.15 -1.97 -0.47
C ALA A 51 -8.79 -3.06 -1.48
N LYS A 52 -9.73 -3.45 -2.37
CA LYS A 52 -9.43 -4.34 -3.50
C LYS A 52 -8.45 -3.69 -4.48
N GLN A 53 -8.59 -2.40 -4.76
CA GLN A 53 -7.63 -1.69 -5.61
C GLN A 53 -6.21 -1.70 -5.02
N PHE A 54 -6.06 -1.57 -3.70
CA PHE A 54 -4.76 -1.73 -3.03
C PHE A 54 -4.17 -3.13 -3.21
N ARG A 55 -4.98 -4.17 -3.01
CA ARG A 55 -4.57 -5.57 -3.27
C ARG A 55 -4.12 -5.72 -4.72
N ASP A 56 -4.89 -5.20 -5.67
CA ASP A 56 -4.63 -5.38 -7.10
C ASP A 56 -3.33 -4.66 -7.53
N LEU A 57 -2.94 -3.55 -6.87
CA LEU A 57 -1.64 -2.89 -7.11
C LEU A 57 -0.45 -3.81 -6.81
N LEU A 58 -0.54 -4.71 -5.83
CA LEU A 58 0.53 -5.67 -5.53
C LEU A 58 0.61 -6.83 -6.54
N LEU A 59 -0.46 -7.08 -7.29
CA LEU A 59 -0.51 -8.14 -8.29
C LEU A 59 0.13 -7.71 -9.63
N VAL A 60 0.35 -6.41 -9.84
CA VAL A 60 1.07 -5.90 -11.02
C VAL A 60 2.51 -6.41 -11.02
N GLU A 61 2.94 -7.03 -12.12
CA GLU A 61 4.25 -7.69 -12.24
C GLU A 61 5.41 -6.78 -11.81
N ASP A 62 5.49 -5.59 -12.41
CA ASP A 62 6.60 -4.64 -12.22
C ASP A 62 6.26 -3.45 -11.30
N ALA A 63 5.27 -3.61 -10.42
CA ALA A 63 5.00 -2.61 -9.40
C ALA A 63 6.13 -2.63 -8.35
N GLU A 64 7.05 -1.68 -8.48
CA GLU A 64 8.01 -1.31 -7.44
C GLU A 64 7.29 -0.65 -6.26
N LEU A 65 7.95 -0.64 -5.09
CA LEU A 65 7.39 -0.08 -3.86
C LEU A 65 6.92 1.37 -4.04
N ASP A 66 7.69 2.21 -4.75
CA ASP A 66 7.30 3.61 -5.00
C ASP A 66 6.03 3.70 -5.86
N LYS A 67 5.87 2.85 -6.88
CA LYS A 67 4.66 2.80 -7.71
C LYS A 67 3.46 2.34 -6.89
N PHE A 68 3.64 1.37 -6.01
CA PHE A 68 2.60 0.93 -5.08
C PHE A 68 2.18 2.07 -4.14
N MET A 69 3.14 2.80 -3.56
CA MET A 69 2.88 3.93 -2.67
C MET A 69 2.14 5.07 -3.39
N SER A 70 2.60 5.46 -4.59
CA SER A 70 1.94 6.49 -5.40
C SER A 70 0.53 6.05 -5.84
N GLY A 71 0.37 4.81 -6.31
CA GLY A 71 -0.94 4.26 -6.68
C GLY A 71 -1.91 4.21 -5.49
N GLY A 72 -1.41 3.81 -4.32
CA GLY A 72 -2.16 3.80 -3.08
C GLY A 72 -2.64 5.18 -2.64
N ASN A 73 -1.80 6.21 -2.80
CA ASN A 73 -2.18 7.59 -2.54
C ASN A 73 -3.28 8.06 -3.52
N ALA A 74 -3.15 7.75 -4.81
CA ALA A 74 -4.16 8.10 -5.81
C ALA A 74 -5.53 7.43 -5.56
N ILE A 75 -5.54 6.20 -5.01
CA ILE A 75 -6.77 5.53 -4.56
C ILE A 75 -7.37 6.32 -3.39
N LYS A 76 -6.56 6.64 -2.37
CA LYS A 76 -7.01 7.38 -1.19
C LYS A 76 -7.58 8.74 -1.56
N GLU A 77 -6.95 9.49 -2.47
CA GLU A 77 -7.42 10.83 -2.87
C GLU A 77 -8.87 10.86 -3.36
N LYS A 78 -9.33 9.80 -4.01
CA LYS A 78 -10.70 9.65 -4.52
C LYS A 78 -11.72 9.25 -3.44
N CYS A 79 -11.25 8.91 -2.24
CA CYS A 79 -12.08 8.44 -1.13
C CYS A 79 -12.56 9.60 -0.24
N SER A 80 -13.73 9.42 0.39
CA SER A 80 -14.20 10.31 1.45
C SER A 80 -13.29 10.24 2.68
N ALA A 81 -13.36 11.25 3.55
CA ALA A 81 -12.56 11.27 4.78
C ALA A 81 -12.82 10.05 5.68
N GLY A 82 -14.08 9.58 5.75
CA GLY A 82 -14.45 8.38 6.51
C GLY A 82 -13.78 7.12 5.96
N VAL A 83 -13.84 6.93 4.64
CA VAL A 83 -13.19 5.79 3.97
C VAL A 83 -11.66 5.84 4.11
N LYS A 84 -11.05 7.03 3.98
CA LYS A 84 -9.60 7.20 4.21
C LYS A 84 -9.19 6.73 5.61
N LYS A 85 -9.94 7.15 6.65
CA LYS A 85 -9.65 6.77 8.04
C LYS A 85 -9.77 5.26 8.25
N GLU A 86 -10.77 4.63 7.66
CA GLU A 86 -10.96 3.18 7.72
C GLU A 86 -9.81 2.44 7.02
N LEU A 87 -9.41 2.88 5.83
CA LEU A 87 -8.27 2.30 5.10
C LEU A 87 -6.93 2.46 5.83
N GLU A 88 -6.74 3.55 6.58
CA GLU A 88 -5.56 3.73 7.44
C GLU A 88 -5.53 2.76 8.63
N GLY A 89 -6.69 2.24 9.07
CA GLY A 89 -6.76 1.13 10.01
C GLY A 89 -6.49 -0.22 9.33
N PHE A 90 -7.13 -0.43 8.17
CA PHE A 90 -6.98 -1.64 7.35
C PHE A 90 -5.53 -1.96 6.99
N LYS A 91 -4.66 -0.95 6.85
CA LYS A 91 -3.24 -1.17 6.52
C LYS A 91 -2.54 -2.10 7.51
N PHE A 92 -2.98 -2.14 8.77
CA PHE A 92 -2.45 -3.05 9.80
C PHE A 92 -2.93 -4.50 9.57
N ASP A 93 -4.19 -4.74 9.26
CA ASP A 93 -4.62 -6.11 8.91
C ASP A 93 -3.97 -6.57 7.60
N PHE A 94 -3.90 -5.67 6.62
CA PHE A 94 -3.35 -5.92 5.29
C PHE A 94 -1.90 -6.42 5.35
N ALA A 95 -1.06 -5.71 6.08
CA ALA A 95 0.35 -6.05 6.11
C ALA A 95 0.67 -7.15 7.15
N GLU A 96 -0.24 -7.51 8.06
CA GLU A 96 -0.11 -8.70 8.93
C GLU A 96 -0.28 -9.94 8.07
N VAL A 97 -1.37 -9.95 7.30
CA VAL A 97 -1.69 -11.02 6.36
C VAL A 97 -0.55 -11.23 5.35
N LEU A 98 0.09 -10.15 4.90
CA LEU A 98 1.18 -10.20 3.93
C LEU A 98 2.59 -10.34 4.54
N GLY A 99 2.75 -10.18 5.85
CA GLY A 99 4.05 -10.23 6.54
C GLY A 99 4.97 -9.06 6.19
N LEU A 100 4.45 -7.83 6.17
CA LEU A 100 5.19 -6.63 5.75
C LEU A 100 5.86 -5.84 6.91
N TRP A 101 5.86 -6.37 8.13
CA TRP A 101 6.61 -5.84 9.29
C TRP A 101 7.38 -6.91 10.01
#